data_AF-A0A3D5Q3R5-F1
#
_entry.id   AF-A0A3D5Q3R5-F1
#
_cell.length_a   1.000
_cell.length_b   1.000
_cell.length_c   1.000
_cell.angle_alpha   90.00
_cell.angle_beta   90.00
_cell.angle_gamma   90.00
#
_symmetry.space_group_name_H-M   'P 1'
#
loop_
_entity.id
_entity.type
_entity.pdbx_description
1 polymer ?
#
loop_
_entity_poly.entity_id
_entity_poly.type
_entity_poly.pdbx_seq_one_letter_code
_entity_poly.pdbx_strand_id
1 'polypeptide(L)'
;LHNTINRLLEAGYEYIGMDHFAKPDDSLAVAQREGRLHRNFQGYTTHSDCDLVSLGVSAIGQTDDAYFQNNHDLPAWEAAIDAGQLAITKGVNLSRDDRIRRWVIGP
;
A
#
# COMPACT_ATOMS: atom_id res chain seq x y z
N LEU A 1 19.95 3.83 13.75
CA LEU A 1 19.64 3.46 12.35
C LEU A 1 20.87 3.07 11.54
N HIS A 2 21.92 3.90 11.48
CA HIS A 2 23.11 3.67 10.63
C HIS A 2 23.74 2.27 10.80
N ASN A 3 23.90 1.79 12.04
CA ASN A 3 24.43 0.45 12.33
C ASN A 3 23.53 -0.70 11.84
N THR A 4 22.21 -0.51 11.80
CA THR A 4 21.27 -1.55 11.35
C THR A 4 21.32 -1.69 9.84
N ILE A 5 21.36 -0.55 9.13
CA ILE A 5 21.46 -0.53 7.67
C ILE A 5 22.75 -1.23 7.22
N ASN A 6 23.90 -0.82 7.78
CA ASN A 6 25.20 -1.41 7.42
C ASN A 6 25.23 -2.92 7.67
N ARG A 7 24.70 -3.39 8.81
CA ARG A 7 24.64 -4.83 9.11
C ARG A 7 23.80 -5.63 8.11
N LEU A 8 22.69 -5.07 7.64
CA LEU A 8 21.83 -5.74 6.65
C LEU A 8 22.50 -5.77 5.27
N LEU A 9 23.14 -4.67 4.88
CA LEU A 9 23.91 -4.60 3.64
C LEU A 9 25.09 -5.59 3.66
N GLU A 10 25.85 -5.65 4.76
CA GLU A 10 26.93 -6.61 4.96
C GLU A 10 26.44 -8.07 4.96
N ALA A 11 25.21 -8.31 5.42
CA ALA A 11 24.55 -9.62 5.34
C ALA A 11 23.96 -9.94 3.94
N GLY A 12 24.21 -9.09 2.95
CA GLY A 12 23.81 -9.28 1.55
C GLY A 12 22.32 -9.04 1.30
N TYR A 13 21.70 -8.12 2.04
CA TYR A 13 20.38 -7.58 1.69
C TYR A 13 20.55 -6.27 0.90
N GLU A 14 19.63 -6.01 -0.02
CA GLU A 14 19.51 -4.75 -0.74
C GLU A 14 18.48 -3.85 -0.07
N TYR A 15 18.72 -2.54 -0.10
CA TYR A 15 17.79 -1.55 0.43
C TYR A 15 16.72 -1.22 -0.62
N ILE A 16 15.47 -1.61 -0.32
CA ILE A 16 14.32 -1.40 -1.22
C ILE A 16 13.74 0.01 -1.06
N GLY A 17 13.72 0.52 0.16
CA GLY A 17 13.22 1.86 0.48
C GLY A 17 12.55 1.91 1.85
N MET A 18 12.52 3.12 2.44
CA MET A 18 12.07 3.38 3.82
C MET A 18 12.68 2.41 4.84
N ASP A 19 11.94 1.39 5.24
CA ASP A 19 12.27 0.39 6.25
C ASP A 19 12.40 -1.04 5.67
N HIS A 20 12.30 -1.21 4.34
CA HIS A 20 12.33 -2.51 3.68
C HIS A 20 13.70 -2.89 3.09
N PHE A 21 14.09 -4.14 3.35
CA PHE A 21 15.29 -4.80 2.85
C PHE A 21 14.94 -6.18 2.30
N ALA A 22 15.49 -6.55 1.15
CA ALA A 22 15.22 -7.84 0.51
C ALA A 22 16.49 -8.47 -0.04
N LYS A 23 16.47 -9.77 -0.35
CA LYS A 23 17.61 -10.43 -1.01
C LYS A 23 17.70 -10.00 -2.49
N PRO A 24 18.89 -10.05 -3.11
CA PRO A 24 19.06 -9.61 -4.50
C PRO A 24 18.15 -10.32 -5.52
N ASP A 25 17.81 -11.57 -5.25
CA ASP A 25 16.93 -12.43 -6.05
C ASP A 25 15.45 -12.32 -5.65
N ASP A 26 15.12 -11.52 -4.63
CA ASP A 26 13.74 -11.25 -4.27
C ASP A 26 13.02 -10.46 -5.36
N SER A 27 11.74 -10.79 -5.57
CA SER A 27 10.88 -10.12 -6.54
C SER A 27 10.83 -8.59 -6.40
N LEU A 28 10.93 -8.06 -5.17
CA LEU A 28 10.94 -6.62 -4.91
C LEU A 28 12.26 -5.98 -5.33
N ALA A 29 13.40 -6.63 -5.05
CA ALA A 29 14.72 -6.16 -5.46
C ALA A 29 14.85 -6.16 -7.00
N VAL A 30 14.35 -7.22 -7.64
CA VAL A 30 14.27 -7.30 -9.11
C VAL A 30 13.38 -6.18 -9.67
N ALA A 31 12.17 -6.00 -9.12
CA ALA A 31 11.25 -4.95 -9.58
C ALA A 31 11.81 -3.54 -9.39
N GLN A 32 12.53 -3.29 -8.30
CA GLN A 32 13.22 -2.01 -8.06
C GLN A 32 14.26 -1.72 -9.14
N ARG A 33 15.13 -2.69 -9.46
CA ARG A 33 16.17 -2.53 -10.51
C ARG A 33 15.56 -2.32 -11.90
N GLU A 34 14.38 -2.88 -12.14
CA GLU A 34 13.66 -2.73 -13.41
C GLU A 34 12.71 -1.52 -13.46
N GLY A 35 12.63 -0.72 -12.39
CA GLY A 35 11.73 0.44 -12.33
C GLY A 35 10.24 0.08 -12.32
N ARG A 36 9.91 -1.14 -11.88
CA ARG A 36 8.55 -1.70 -11.79
C ARG A 36 8.11 -1.91 -10.34
N LEU A 37 8.81 -1.30 -9.39
CA LEU A 37 8.43 -1.34 -7.99
C LEU A 37 7.25 -0.40 -7.78
N HIS A 38 6.25 -0.87 -7.06
CA HIS A 38 5.06 -0.10 -6.72
C HIS A 38 4.84 -0.14 -5.22
N ARG A 39 4.05 0.80 -4.70
CA ARG A 39 3.70 0.86 -3.29
C ARG A 39 2.21 1.06 -3.09
N ASN A 40 1.62 0.29 -2.19
CA ASN A 40 0.25 0.47 -1.71
C ASN A 40 0.21 0.60 -0.17
N PHE A 41 -0.98 0.54 0.43
CA PHE A 41 -1.14 0.66 1.88
C PHE A 41 -0.49 -0.49 2.69
N GLN A 42 -0.24 -1.64 2.06
CA GLN A 42 0.41 -2.79 2.70
C GLN A 42 1.93 -2.80 2.54
N GLY A 43 2.50 -1.95 1.67
CA GLY A 43 3.94 -1.85 1.44
C GLY A 43 4.32 -1.89 -0.03
N TYR A 44 5.55 -2.34 -0.29
CA TYR A 44 6.05 -2.50 -1.65
C TYR A 44 5.48 -3.76 -2.32
N THR A 45 5.16 -3.65 -3.61
CA THR A 45 4.58 -4.72 -4.43
C THR A 45 5.13 -4.64 -5.85
N THR A 46 5.12 -5.77 -6.54
CA THR A 46 5.48 -5.89 -7.96
C THR A 46 4.30 -5.68 -8.91
N HIS A 47 3.08 -5.53 -8.37
CA HIS A 47 1.85 -5.39 -9.15
C HIS A 47 1.39 -3.94 -9.14
N SER A 48 1.52 -3.25 -10.27
CA SER A 48 0.89 -1.95 -10.51
C SER A 48 -0.61 -2.08 -10.82
N ASP A 49 -1.30 -0.95 -10.68
CA ASP A 49 -2.59 -0.69 -11.32
C ASP A 49 -3.72 -1.68 -11.01
N CYS A 50 -3.69 -2.27 -9.81
CA CYS A 50 -4.76 -3.13 -9.31
C CYS A 50 -5.66 -2.35 -8.35
N ASP A 51 -6.97 -2.49 -8.52
CA ASP A 51 -7.92 -2.06 -7.50
C ASP A 51 -7.72 -2.88 -6.22
N LEU A 52 -7.61 -2.21 -5.09
CA LEU A 52 -7.50 -2.81 -3.77
C LEU A 52 -8.88 -2.85 -3.11
N VAL A 53 -9.46 -4.04 -3.04
CA VAL A 53 -10.72 -4.28 -2.35
C VAL A 53 -10.45 -4.49 -0.86
N SER A 54 -11.08 -3.68 -0.01
CA SER A 54 -10.89 -3.71 1.44
C SER A 54 -11.96 -4.53 2.14
N LEU A 55 -11.53 -5.56 2.90
CA LEU A 55 -12.40 -6.40 3.72
C LEU A 55 -12.00 -6.30 5.19
N GLY A 56 -13.00 -6.25 6.07
CA GLY A 56 -12.79 -6.18 7.52
C GLY A 56 -12.74 -4.76 8.09
N VAL A 57 -12.70 -4.71 9.42
CA VAL A 57 -12.61 -3.47 10.21
C VAL A 57 -11.32 -2.71 9.87
N SER A 58 -11.41 -1.37 9.79
CA SER A 58 -10.32 -0.43 9.48
C SER A 58 -9.66 -0.55 8.11
N ALA A 59 -10.02 -1.55 7.30
CA ALA A 59 -9.38 -1.83 6.02
C ALA A 59 -9.51 -0.64 5.06
N ILE A 60 -8.43 -0.39 4.30
CA ILE A 60 -8.36 0.69 3.31
C ILE A 60 -8.36 0.07 1.93
N GLY A 61 -9.22 0.59 1.06
CA GLY A 61 -9.32 0.23 -0.33
C GLY A 61 -8.93 1.38 -1.24
N GLN A 62 -8.62 1.03 -2.49
CA GLN A 62 -8.20 1.96 -3.52
C GLN A 62 -8.78 1.50 -4.86
N THR A 63 -9.28 2.43 -5.65
CA THR A 63 -9.50 2.24 -7.10
C THR A 63 -8.61 3.20 -7.89
N ASP A 64 -8.75 3.22 -9.22
CA ASP A 64 -8.06 4.21 -10.06
C ASP A 64 -8.26 5.66 -9.56
N ASP A 65 -9.46 6.03 -9.15
CA ASP A 65 -9.80 7.43 -8.84
C ASP A 65 -10.34 7.64 -7.44
N ALA A 66 -10.29 6.65 -6.54
CA ALA A 66 -10.76 6.83 -5.18
C ALA A 66 -9.95 6.07 -4.13
N TYR A 67 -9.99 6.59 -2.91
CA TYR A 67 -9.62 5.89 -1.70
C TYR A 67 -10.81 5.81 -0.76
N PHE A 68 -10.94 4.71 -0.04
CA PHE A 68 -12.01 4.53 0.94
C PHE A 68 -11.51 3.70 2.12
N GLN A 69 -12.09 3.92 3.28
CA GLN A 69 -11.73 3.19 4.49
C GLN A 69 -13.00 2.69 5.19
N ASN A 70 -12.97 1.41 5.56
CA ASN A 70 -13.97 0.80 6.42
C ASN A 70 -13.92 1.39 7.83
N ASN A 71 -15.05 1.33 8.55
CA ASN A 71 -15.11 1.80 9.92
C ASN A 71 -14.05 1.08 10.77
N HIS A 72 -13.34 1.85 11.60
CA HIS A 72 -12.28 1.36 12.48
C HIS A 72 -12.84 0.91 13.85
N ASP A 73 -14.03 1.37 14.20
CA ASP A 73 -14.78 0.87 15.34
C ASP A 73 -15.47 -0.45 14.94
N LEU A 74 -15.16 -1.53 15.67
CA LEU A 74 -15.65 -2.86 15.36
C LEU A 74 -17.18 -2.97 15.49
N PRO A 75 -17.82 -2.51 16.58
CA PRO A 75 -19.29 -2.53 16.68
C PRO A 75 -20.00 -1.79 15.53
N ALA A 76 -19.51 -0.61 15.16
CA ALA A 76 -20.10 0.15 14.06
C ALA A 76 -19.85 -0.50 12.68
N TRP A 77 -18.70 -1.17 12.51
CA TRP A 77 -18.44 -1.98 11.33
C TRP A 77 -19.39 -3.18 11.23
N GLU A 78 -19.53 -3.96 12.32
CA GLU A 78 -20.41 -5.14 12.38
C GLU A 78 -21.87 -4.76 12.11
N ALA A 79 -22.36 -3.70 12.75
CA ALA A 79 -23.73 -3.21 12.53
C ALA A 79 -24.03 -2.86 11.07
N ALA A 80 -23.07 -2.25 10.36
CA ALA A 80 -23.22 -1.93 8.94
C ALA A 80 -23.26 -3.20 8.07
N ILE A 81 -22.38 -4.16 8.34
CA ILE A 81 -22.33 -5.43 7.60
C ILE A 81 -23.60 -6.26 7.84
N ASP A 82 -24.07 -6.36 9.10
CA ASP A 82 -25.29 -7.08 9.47
C ASP A 82 -26.54 -6.46 8.83
N ALA A 83 -26.53 -5.14 8.59
CA ALA A 83 -27.57 -4.43 7.85
C ALA A 83 -27.45 -4.57 6.31
N GLY A 84 -26.47 -5.32 5.80
CA GLY A 84 -26.22 -5.48 4.36
C GLY A 84 -25.67 -4.22 3.68
N GLN A 85 -25.05 -3.32 4.45
CA GLN A 85 -24.50 -2.06 3.96
C GLN A 85 -22.97 -2.14 3.83
N LEU A 86 -22.41 -1.27 2.99
CA LEU A 86 -20.95 -1.07 2.96
C LEU A 86 -20.52 -0.37 4.25
N ALA A 87 -19.57 -0.95 4.96
CA ALA A 87 -19.04 -0.39 6.20
C ALA A 87 -18.02 0.76 5.98
N ILE A 88 -18.13 1.50 4.87
CA ILE A 88 -17.22 2.60 4.52
C ILE A 88 -17.56 3.83 5.36
N THR A 89 -16.60 4.33 6.13
CA THR A 89 -16.80 5.52 6.99
C THR A 89 -16.28 6.81 6.36
N LYS A 90 -15.29 6.72 5.48
CA LYS A 90 -14.70 7.88 4.78
C LYS A 90 -14.08 7.46 3.46
N GLY A 91 -14.04 8.40 2.52
CA GLY A 91 -13.36 8.24 1.25
C GLY A 91 -13.07 9.57 0.59
N VAL A 92 -12.24 9.54 -0.44
CA VAL A 92 -11.90 10.69 -1.28
C VAL A 92 -11.87 10.26 -2.73
N ASN A 93 -12.57 11.01 -3.57
CA ASN A 93 -12.42 10.91 -5.02
C ASN A 93 -11.28 11.83 -5.44
N LEU A 94 -10.34 11.29 -6.20
CA LEU A 94 -9.15 11.97 -6.65
C LEU A 94 -9.49 12.85 -7.85
N SER A 95 -9.13 14.12 -7.75
CA SER A 95 -9.15 15.00 -8.90
C SER A 95 -8.10 14.56 -9.93
N ARG A 96 -8.14 15.17 -11.12
CA ARG A 96 -7.08 14.96 -12.11
C ARG A 96 -5.70 15.36 -11.56
N ASP A 97 -5.62 16.44 -10.79
CA ASP A 97 -4.36 16.90 -10.19
C ASP A 97 -3.84 15.88 -9.16
N ASP A 98 -4.74 15.36 -8.32
CA ASP A 98 -4.38 14.34 -7.31
C ASP A 98 -3.85 13.06 -7.97
N ARG A 99 -4.46 12.62 -9.07
CA ARG A 99 -3.99 11.45 -9.83
C ARG A 99 -2.61 11.66 -10.44
N ILE A 100 -2.33 12.85 -10.97
CA ILE A 100 -0.99 13.19 -11.50
C ILE A 100 0.03 13.18 -10.36
N ARG A 101 -0.28 13.81 -9.22
CA ARG A 101 0.60 13.81 -8.03
C ARG A 101 0.84 12.40 -7.51
N ARG A 102 -0.20 11.57 -7.44
CA ARG A 102 -0.09 10.16 -7.05
C ARG A 102 0.86 9.41 -7.97
N TRP A 103 0.75 9.60 -9.29
CA TRP A 103 1.62 8.96 -10.26
C TRP A 103 3.08 9.44 -10.18
N VAL A 104 3.32 10.69 -9.75
CA VAL A 104 4.69 11.22 -9.57
C VAL A 104 5.32 10.77 -8.25
N ILE A 105 4.53 10.61 -7.18
CA ILE A 105 5.01 10.28 -5.82
C ILE A 105 5.02 8.77 -5.53
N GLY A 106 4.04 8.04 -6.08
CA GLY A 106 3.79 6.63 -5.82
C GLY A 106 4.64 5.58 -6.55
N PRO A 107 5.47 5.89 -7.58
CA PRO A 107 6.57 5.03 -8.01
C PRO A 107 7.64 4.90 -6.91
#